data_AF-A0A2M9P6N1-F1
#
_entry.id   AF-A0A2M9P6N1-F1
#
_cell.length_a   1.000
_cell.length_b   1.000
_cell.length_c   1.000
_cell.angle_alpha   90.00
_cell.angle_beta   90.00
_cell.angle_gamma   90.00
#
_symmetry.space_group_name_H-M   'P 1'
#
loop_
_entity.id
_entity.type
_entity.pdbx_description
1 polymer ?
#
loop_
_entity_poly.entity_id
_entity_poly.type
_entity_poly.pdbx_seq_one_letter_code
_entity_poly.pdbx_strand_id
1 'polypeptide(L)' 'MPTFRETILAALHARLSTLPPTALRGEVLPERVPVEGLLILRDGEPGEPEVTLSPLRYHYQHRAEIEACRS' A
#
# COMPACT_ATOMS: atom_id res chain seq x y z
N MET A 1 0.43 -18.17 -7.69
CA MET A 1 -0.66 -17.63 -6.84
C MET A 1 -0.15 -16.37 -6.15
N PRO A 2 -0.92 -15.27 -6.10
CA PRO A 2 -0.55 -14.09 -5.32
C PRO A 2 -0.50 -14.42 -3.83
N THR A 3 0.38 -13.75 -3.09
CA THR A 3 0.41 -13.84 -1.62
C THR A 3 -0.83 -13.16 -1.04
N PHE A 4 -1.14 -13.43 0.23
CA PHE A 4 -2.22 -12.74 0.92
C PHE A 4 -1.99 -11.22 0.98
N ARG A 5 -0.75 -10.80 1.24
CA ARG A 5 -0.34 -9.38 1.17
C ARG A 5 -0.62 -8.77 -0.19
N GLU A 6 -0.19 -9.43 -1.27
CA GLU A 6 -0.41 -8.93 -2.63
C GLU A 6 -1.91 -8.84 -2.96
N THR A 7 -2.69 -9.83 -2.52
CA THR A 7 -4.15 -9.82 -2.68
C THR A 7 -4.78 -8.62 -2.00
N ILE A 8 -4.34 -8.27 -0.78
CA ILE A 8 -4.81 -7.09 -0.04
C ILE A 8 -4.40 -5.81 -0.76
N LEU A 9 -3.13 -5.67 -1.17
CA LEU A 9 -2.65 -4.46 -1.84
C LEU A 9 -3.37 -4.22 -3.17
N ALA A 10 -3.58 -5.27 -3.97
CA ALA A 10 -4.36 -5.19 -5.20
C ALA A 10 -5.81 -4.79 -4.94
N ALA A 11 -6.46 -5.35 -3.92
CA ALA A 11 -7.82 -4.98 -3.54
C ALA A 11 -7.91 -3.53 -3.05
N LEU A 12 -6.94 -3.06 -2.24
CA LEU A 12 -6.86 -1.67 -1.80
C LEU A 12 -6.69 -0.73 -2.99
N HIS A 13 -5.74 -1.01 -3.89
CA HIS A 13 -5.53 -0.21 -5.08
C HIS A 13 -6.80 -0.13 -5.94
N ALA A 14 -7.45 -1.28 -6.20
CA ALA A 14 -8.70 -1.31 -6.96
C ALA A 14 -9.81 -0.48 -6.31
N ARG A 15 -9.89 -0.42 -4.97
CA ARG A 15 -10.84 0.45 -4.27
C ARG A 15 -10.46 1.92 -4.39
N LEU A 16 -9.19 2.28 -4.25
CA LEU A 16 -8.73 3.66 -4.43
C LEU A 16 -8.99 4.17 -5.85
N SER A 17 -8.81 3.32 -6.87
CA SER A 17 -9.09 3.66 -8.28
C SER A 17 -10.56 3.93 -8.58
N THR A 18 -11.49 3.68 -7.64
CA THR A 18 -12.91 4.07 -7.80
C THR A 18 -13.23 5.47 -7.29
N LEU A 19 -12.26 6.14 -6.64
CA LEU A 19 -12.42 7.50 -6.13
C LEU A 19 -12.10 8.53 -7.23
N PRO A 20 -12.56 9.79 -7.10
CA PRO A 20 -12.26 10.84 -8.06
C PRO A 20 -10.76 11.15 -8.27
N PRO A 21 -9.89 11.19 -7.24
CA PRO A 21 -8.46 11.42 -7.42
C PRO A 21 -7.80 10.28 -8.21
N THR A 22 -6.74 10.60 -8.96
CA THR A 22 -5.94 9.58 -9.64
C THR A 22 -5.26 8.68 -8.59
N ALA A 23 -5.44 7.36 -8.70
CA ALA A 23 -4.78 6.38 -7.84
C ALA A 23 -3.58 5.73 -8.56
N LEU A 24 -2.42 5.76 -7.93
CA LEU A 24 -1.19 5.08 -8.36
C LEU A 24 -0.73 4.09 -7.28
N ARG A 25 0.13 3.14 -7.65
CA ARG A 25 0.75 2.18 -6.72
C ARG A 25 2.25 2.08 -6.98
N GLY A 26 3.06 2.28 -5.95
CA GLY A 26 4.53 2.18 -6.03
C GLY A 26 5.23 3.30 -6.82
N GLU A 27 4.48 4.19 -7.48
CA GLU A 27 5.03 5.26 -8.31
C GLU A 27 5.60 6.43 -7.52
N VAL A 28 6.68 7.04 -7.99
CA VAL A 28 7.22 8.27 -7.39
C VAL A 28 6.23 9.42 -7.58
N LEU A 29 6.23 10.40 -6.66
CA LEU A 29 5.38 11.59 -6.79
C LEU A 29 5.66 12.29 -8.14
N PRO A 30 4.63 12.47 -9.00
CA PRO A 30 4.80 13.13 -10.28
C PRO A 30 5.04 14.63 -10.11
N GLU A 31 5.67 15.25 -11.11
CA GLU A 31 5.95 16.70 -11.10
C GLU A 31 4.68 17.57 -11.07
N ARG A 32 3.54 17.04 -11.51
CA ARG A 32 2.24 17.71 -11.49
C ARG A 32 1.18 16.83 -10.86
N VAL A 33 0.47 17.39 -9.88
CA VAL A 33 -0.70 16.76 -9.27
C VAL A 33 -1.93 17.06 -10.14
N PRO A 34 -2.73 16.06 -10.54
CA PRO A 34 -3.99 16.28 -11.24
C PRO A 34 -4.94 17.16 -10.43
N VAL A 35 -5.83 17.89 -11.10
CA VAL A 35 -6.80 18.79 -10.46
C VAL A 35 -7.71 18.05 -9.47
N GLU A 36 -8.12 16.82 -9.82
CA GLU A 36 -8.92 15.96 -8.95
C GLU A 36 -8.11 15.36 -7.77
N GLY A 37 -6.81 15.65 -7.69
CA GLY A 37 -5.89 15.14 -6.68
C GLY A 37 -5.19 13.84 -7.09
N LEU A 38 -4.30 13.38 -6.21
CA LEU A 38 -3.51 12.18 -6.37
C LEU A 38 -3.51 11.36 -5.07
N LEU A 39 -3.67 10.05 -5.21
CA LEU A 39 -3.47 9.06 -4.15
C LEU A 39 -2.38 8.09 -4.60
N ILE A 40 -1.35 7.88 -3.79
CA ILE A 40 -0.31 6.87 -4.07
C ILE A 40 -0.33 5.82 -2.97
N LEU A 41 -0.68 4.58 -3.32
CA LEU A 41 -0.51 3.42 -2.46
C LEU A 41 0.96 3.01 -2.46
N ARG A 42 1.60 3.12 -1.29
CA ARG A 42 2.92 2.58 -1.02
C ARG A 42 2.75 1.20 -0.42
N ASP A 43 3.27 0.19 -1.10
CA ASP A 43 3.23 -1.20 -0.63
C ASP A 43 3.94 -1.38 0.72
N GLY A 44 4.88 -0.48 1.01
CA GLY A 44 5.79 -0.53 2.15
C GLY A 44 6.72 -1.74 2.11
N GLU A 45 7.62 -1.80 3.08
CA GLU A 45 8.47 -2.97 3.24
C GLU A 45 7.79 -3.99 4.14
N PRO A 46 7.80 -5.29 3.78
CA PRO A 46 7.18 -6.33 4.60
C PRO A 46 7.91 -6.57 5.94
N GLY A 47 9.19 -6.17 6.05
CA GLY A 47 10.01 -6.33 7.25
C GLY A 47 10.35 -7.79 7.61
N GLU A 48 11.16 -7.97 8.65
CA GLU A 48 11.31 -9.28 9.31
C GLU A 48 10.19 -9.50 10.32
N PRO A 49 9.74 -10.75 10.54
CA PRO A 49 8.74 -11.05 11.54
C PRO A 49 9.28 -10.87 12.96
N GLU A 50 8.41 -10.44 13.87
CA GLU A 50 8.67 -10.61 15.29
C GLU A 50 8.55 -12.10 15.65
N VAL A 51 9.45 -12.60 16.50
CA VAL A 51 9.53 -14.03 16.84
C VAL A 51 9.28 -14.26 18.33
N THR A 52 8.25 -15.03 18.66
CA THR A 52 8.07 -15.61 20.00
C THR A 52 8.65 -17.02 19.98
N LEU A 53 9.47 -17.42 20.97
CA LEU A 53 10.16 -18.73 20.93
C LEU A 53 9.39 -19.87 21.65
N SER A 54 8.46 -19.56 22.55
CA SER A 54 7.76 -20.57 23.37
C SER A 54 6.25 -20.31 23.46
N PRO A 55 5.43 -21.02 22.66
CA PRO A 55 5.83 -21.82 21.50
C PRO A 55 6.39 -20.94 20.37
N LEU A 56 7.20 -21.50 19.47
CA LEU A 56 7.76 -20.78 18.32
C LEU A 56 6.63 -20.23 17.44
N ARG A 57 6.55 -18.89 17.30
CA ARG A 57 5.59 -18.17 16.45
C ARG A 57 6.26 -17.00 15.75
N TYR A 58 5.86 -16.80 14.50
CA TYR A 58 6.28 -15.67 13.67
C TYR A 58 5.10 -14.73 13.49
N HIS A 59 5.31 -13.45 13.78
CA HIS A 59 4.31 -12.39 13.69
C HIS A 59 4.74 -11.42 12.60
N TYR A 60 4.04 -11.46 11.47
CA TYR A 60 4.28 -10.56 10.35
C TYR A 60 3.36 -9.36 10.44
N GLN A 61 3.94 -8.16 10.38
CA GLN A 61 3.20 -6.93 10.23
C GLN A 61 3.61 -6.27 8.91
N HIS A 62 2.67 -6.16 7.98
CA HIS A 62 2.89 -5.45 6.73
C HIS A 62 2.21 -4.09 6.83
N ARG A 63 2.97 -3.03 6.55
CA ARG A 63 2.46 -1.66 6.51
C ARG A 63 2.36 -1.22 5.06
N ALA A 64 1.18 -0.77 4.66
CA ALA A 64 0.98 -0.03 3.43
C ALA A 64 0.60 1.40 3.79
N GLU A 65 1.10 2.37 3.04
CA GLU A 65 0.80 3.79 3.26
C GLU A 65 0.02 4.35 2.09
N ILE A 66 -0.85 5.33 2.36
CA ILE A 66 -1.56 6.07 1.33
C ILE A 66 -1.11 7.52 1.44
N GLU A 67 -0.37 7.96 0.43
CA GLU A 67 0.02 9.35 0.28
C GLU A 67 -1.07 10.09 -0.50
N ALA A 68 -1.56 11.22 0.03
CA ALA A 68 -2.61 12.01 -0.59
C ALA A 68 -2.13 13.43 -0.89
N CYS A 69 -2.16 13.82 -2.16
CA CYS A 69 -1.75 15.14 -2.62
C CYS A 69 -2.91 15.87 -3.30
N ARG A 70 -2.97 17.19 -3.09
CA ARG A 70 -3.90 18.10 -3.75
C ARG A 70 -3.10 19.26 -4.36
N SER A 71 -3.52 19.72 -5.53
CA SER A 71 -2.95 20.89 -6.22
C SER A 71 -3.22 22.20 -5.49
#